data_AF-A0A8C1V3S2-F1
#
_entry.id   AF-A0A8C1V3S2-F1
#
_cell.length_a   1.000
_cell.length_b   1.000
_cell.length_c   1.000
_cell.angle_alpha   90.00
_cell.angle_beta   90.00
_cell.angle_gamma   90.00
#
_symmetry.space_group_name_H-M   'P 1'
#
loop_
_entity.id
_entity.type
_entity.pdbx_description
1 polymer ?
#
loop_
_entity_poly.entity_id
_entity_poly.type
_entity_poly.pdbx_seq_one_letter_code
_entity_poly.pdbx_strand_id
1 'polypeptide(L)'
;MSYYGNMNILGTHGMGEDEEEMTIYANADAHDARTEKENSDTKRHQTPRHTGSFRAAAVCLVLLCVLLMTAVIVLCVHIHTKNTNQTLTRSTNLTEERDQLLTTINALKDQLAINNQNFTAEKNELLSKNDNLRKQIQQLNKENNDLRKRLGEMDQSCLYYFSSERKSWTESRKYCRETGADLIIINNREEQELFRKWFDNKRVWIGLTDSDEEGKWKWVDGSTLTSGFWMFGEPSGHRRENCALTVVGEWADHPCTEEYNWICEKRRM
;
A
#
# COMPACT_ATOMS: atom_id res chain seq x y z
N MET A 1 18.94 19.70 -10.99
CA MET A 1 20.35 20.12 -10.87
C MET A 1 21.00 19.28 -9.78
N SER A 2 22.05 18.54 -10.14
CA SER A 2 23.03 17.80 -9.29
C SER A 2 22.49 16.65 -8.43
N TYR A 3 22.72 15.35 -8.69
CA TYR A 3 23.92 14.47 -8.81
C TYR A 3 24.64 14.06 -7.50
N TYR A 4 24.95 12.75 -7.46
CA TYR A 4 25.73 11.91 -6.51
C TYR A 4 25.00 11.39 -5.26
N GLY A 5 25.16 10.13 -4.84
CA GLY A 5 25.99 9.03 -5.31
C GLY A 5 25.91 7.85 -4.33
N ASN A 6 25.92 6.62 -4.85
CA ASN A 6 25.91 5.36 -4.09
C ASN A 6 27.22 5.14 -3.34
N MET A 7 27.12 4.61 -2.11
CA MET A 7 28.25 4.20 -1.28
C MET A 7 28.22 2.68 -1.10
N ASN A 8 29.15 1.99 -1.77
CA ASN A 8 29.51 0.59 -1.54
C ASN A 8 30.53 0.51 -0.41
N ILE A 9 30.36 -0.45 0.51
CA ILE A 9 31.35 -0.77 1.54
C ILE A 9 32.17 -1.99 1.11
N LEU A 10 33.48 -1.81 1.17
CA LEU A 10 34.58 -2.75 0.96
C LEU A 10 34.84 -3.64 2.19
N GLY A 11 35.30 -4.86 1.93
CA GLY A 11 36.14 -5.68 2.80
C GLY A 11 36.46 -7.00 2.09
N THR A 12 37.66 -7.56 2.04
CA THR A 12 39.00 -7.18 2.49
C THR A 12 39.99 -7.98 1.63
N HIS A 13 41.15 -7.40 1.36
CA HIS A 13 42.23 -7.90 0.51
C HIS A 13 43.10 -8.92 1.27
N GLY A 14 43.40 -10.07 0.66
CA GLY A 14 44.41 -11.02 1.14
C GLY A 14 45.61 -11.06 0.18
N MET A 15 46.79 -10.68 0.68
CA MET A 15 48.10 -11.17 0.21
C MET A 15 48.34 -12.52 0.91
N GLY A 16 48.99 -13.55 0.38
CA GLY A 16 50.12 -13.68 -0.54
C GLY A 16 51.03 -14.78 0.05
N GLU A 17 51.86 -15.39 -0.80
CA GLU A 17 52.85 -16.47 -0.53
C GLU A 17 52.29 -17.90 -0.44
N ASP A 18 52.94 -18.95 -0.92
CA ASP A 18 53.84 -19.27 -2.06
C ASP A 18 54.15 -20.78 -1.88
N GLU A 19 54.60 -21.45 -2.95
CA GLU A 19 55.15 -22.82 -3.00
C GLU A 19 54.13 -23.99 -2.87
N GLU A 20 54.17 -25.05 -3.65
CA GLU A 20 55.21 -25.59 -4.54
C GLU A 20 54.55 -26.49 -5.60
N GLU A 21 54.92 -26.27 -6.86
CA GLU A 21 54.64 -27.16 -7.98
C GLU A 21 55.65 -28.31 -7.92
N MET A 22 55.22 -29.58 -7.90
CA MET A 22 56.13 -30.70 -8.15
C MET A 22 55.58 -31.64 -9.22
N THR A 23 56.27 -31.56 -10.35
CA THR A 23 56.11 -32.30 -11.58
C THR A 23 56.51 -33.76 -11.46
N ILE A 24 55.89 -34.53 -12.36
CA ILE A 24 56.14 -35.92 -12.73
C ILE A 24 57.62 -36.18 -13.02
N TYR A 25 58.19 -37.25 -12.46
CA TYR A 25 59.24 -38.03 -13.13
C TYR A 25 59.02 -39.53 -12.93
N ALA A 26 59.28 -40.24 -14.01
CA ALA A 26 59.13 -41.68 -14.17
C ALA A 26 60.39 -42.46 -13.76
N ASN A 27 60.16 -43.76 -13.64
CA ASN A 27 61.04 -44.89 -13.96
C ASN A 27 61.88 -45.57 -12.88
N ALA A 28 61.76 -46.90 -13.01
CA ALA A 28 62.77 -47.94 -12.90
C ALA A 28 63.23 -48.35 -11.50
N ASP A 29 62.83 -49.56 -11.12
CA ASP A 29 63.70 -50.69 -10.72
C ASP A 29 62.86 -51.68 -9.89
N ALA A 30 62.93 -53.00 -10.02
CA ALA A 30 63.78 -53.85 -10.82
C ALA A 30 63.05 -55.18 -11.07
N HIS A 31 63.28 -55.74 -12.25
CA HIS A 31 63.23 -57.18 -12.46
C HIS A 31 64.24 -57.85 -11.53
N ASP A 32 63.85 -58.90 -10.83
CA ASP A 32 64.77 -60.02 -10.62
C ASP A 32 64.07 -61.33 -11.03
N ALA A 33 64.64 -61.94 -12.05
CA ALA A 33 64.26 -63.23 -12.56
C ALA A 33 65.52 -64.10 -12.53
N ARG A 34 65.44 -65.15 -11.70
CA ARG A 34 65.81 -66.53 -12.02
C ARG A 34 67.30 -66.86 -12.19
N THR A 35 67.79 -67.75 -11.32
CA THR A 35 68.73 -68.85 -11.62
C THR A 35 68.56 -69.89 -10.50
N GLU A 36 67.82 -70.99 -10.66
CA GLU A 36 68.11 -72.27 -11.36
C GLU A 36 69.37 -73.02 -10.91
N LYS A 37 69.18 -74.12 -10.15
CA LYS A 37 69.46 -75.54 -10.52
C LYS A 37 69.23 -76.44 -9.28
N GLU A 38 68.33 -77.44 -9.32
CA GLU A 38 68.55 -78.83 -9.79
C GLU A 38 69.80 -79.48 -9.16
N ASN A 39 69.85 -80.72 -8.64
CA ASN A 39 68.95 -81.88 -8.66
C ASN A 39 69.49 -82.93 -7.65
N SER A 40 68.64 -83.90 -7.30
CA SER A 40 68.91 -85.30 -6.88
C SER A 40 69.78 -85.59 -5.64
N ASP A 41 69.24 -86.32 -4.67
CA ASP A 41 69.40 -87.79 -4.73
C ASP A 41 68.41 -88.61 -3.87
N THR A 42 67.94 -89.65 -4.56
CA THR A 42 67.25 -90.90 -4.24
C THR A 42 67.52 -91.54 -2.87
N LYS A 43 66.46 -92.08 -2.21
CA LYS A 43 66.49 -93.49 -1.74
C LYS A 43 65.10 -94.11 -1.56
N ARG A 44 64.95 -95.24 -2.24
CA ARG A 44 63.80 -96.14 -2.40
C ARG A 44 63.92 -97.30 -1.43
N HIS A 45 62.84 -97.72 -0.77
CA HIS A 45 62.47 -99.10 -0.38
C HIS A 45 61.19 -99.03 0.45
N GLN A 46 60.19 -99.90 0.39
CA GLN A 46 59.76 -101.00 -0.47
C GLN A 46 58.34 -101.33 0.07
N THR A 47 57.41 -101.75 -0.79
CA THR A 47 56.03 -102.10 -0.44
C THR A 47 55.96 -103.39 0.39
N PRO A 48 54.89 -103.64 1.17
CA PRO A 48 53.78 -104.40 0.59
C PRO A 48 52.36 -103.95 1.00
N ARG A 49 51.44 -104.23 0.06
CA ARG A 49 49.97 -104.34 0.15
C ARG A 49 49.36 -104.45 1.57
N HIS A 50 48.39 -103.58 1.85
CA HIS A 50 47.12 -103.98 2.46
C HIS A 50 45.97 -103.19 1.83
N THR A 51 45.12 -103.90 1.11
CA THR A 51 43.89 -103.42 0.47
C THR A 51 42.74 -103.47 1.46
N GLY A 52 42.05 -102.35 1.69
CA GLY A 52 40.74 -102.33 2.35
C GLY A 52 40.41 -101.01 3.08
N SER A 53 39.46 -100.24 2.51
CA SER A 53 38.69 -99.16 3.17
C SER A 53 39.22 -97.71 3.25
N PHE A 54 40.01 -97.21 2.30
CA PHE A 54 40.30 -95.75 2.18
C PHE A 54 39.52 -95.04 1.06
N ARG A 55 38.98 -95.79 0.10
CA ARG A 55 38.20 -95.23 -1.02
C ARG A 55 36.84 -94.70 -0.60
N ALA A 56 36.15 -95.39 0.31
CA ALA A 56 34.84 -94.96 0.81
C ALA A 56 34.94 -93.68 1.65
N ALA A 57 35.93 -93.58 2.53
CA ALA A 57 36.15 -92.40 3.38
C ALA A 57 36.48 -91.13 2.57
N ALA A 58 37.31 -91.24 1.54
CA ALA A 58 37.63 -90.11 0.66
C ALA A 58 36.40 -89.65 -0.17
N VAL A 59 35.59 -90.59 -0.67
CA VAL A 59 34.34 -90.28 -1.39
C VAL A 59 33.33 -89.61 -0.44
N CYS A 60 33.21 -90.09 0.80
CA CYS A 60 32.36 -89.47 1.82
C CYS A 60 32.82 -88.05 2.19
N LEU A 61 34.12 -87.80 2.31
CA LEU A 61 34.66 -86.46 2.58
C LEU A 61 34.42 -85.49 1.42
N VAL A 62 34.60 -85.94 0.18
CA VAL A 62 34.30 -85.13 -1.02
C VAL A 62 32.80 -84.82 -1.08
N LEU A 63 31.94 -85.81 -0.84
CA LEU A 63 30.49 -85.60 -0.78
C LEU A 63 30.09 -84.62 0.34
N LEU A 64 30.68 -84.74 1.53
CA LEU A 64 30.46 -83.80 2.65
C LEU A 64 30.93 -82.39 2.30
N CYS A 65 32.10 -82.23 1.68
CA CYS A 65 32.57 -80.92 1.20
C CYS A 65 31.63 -80.33 0.15
N VAL A 66 31.13 -81.13 -0.80
CA VAL A 66 30.16 -80.68 -1.80
C VAL A 66 28.83 -80.28 -1.14
N LEU A 67 28.35 -81.05 -0.16
CA LEU A 67 27.14 -80.73 0.59
C LEU A 67 27.30 -79.45 1.43
N LEU A 68 28.47 -79.24 2.05
CA LEU A 68 28.77 -78.02 2.80
C LEU A 68 28.89 -76.81 1.86
N MET A 69 29.59 -76.94 0.73
CA MET A 69 29.74 -75.88 -0.26
C MET A 69 28.38 -75.48 -0.86
N THR A 70 27.54 -76.46 -1.19
CA THR A 70 26.18 -76.18 -1.68
C THR A 70 25.33 -75.50 -0.61
N ALA A 71 25.42 -75.92 0.65
CA ALA A 71 24.73 -75.25 1.76
C ALA A 71 25.19 -73.78 1.94
N VAL A 72 26.50 -73.50 1.88
CA VAL A 72 27.03 -72.13 1.95
C VAL A 72 26.56 -71.29 0.77
N ILE A 73 26.58 -71.83 -0.45
CA ILE A 73 26.09 -71.11 -1.64
C ILE A 73 24.61 -70.76 -1.48
N VAL A 74 23.77 -71.70 -1.04
CA VAL A 74 22.34 -71.46 -0.79
C VAL A 74 22.14 -70.40 0.30
N LEU A 75 22.91 -70.46 1.40
CA LEU A 75 22.85 -69.46 2.47
C LEU A 75 23.24 -68.07 1.95
N CYS A 76 24.33 -67.99 1.18
CA CYS A 76 24.81 -66.74 0.57
C CYS A 76 23.77 -66.16 -0.39
N VAL A 77 23.17 -66.97 -1.26
CA VAL A 77 22.09 -66.54 -2.16
C VAL A 77 20.90 -66.04 -1.35
N HIS A 78 20.47 -66.76 -0.32
CA HIS A 78 19.33 -66.35 0.51
C HIS A 78 19.57 -65.02 1.23
N ILE A 79 20.75 -64.84 1.85
CA ILE A 79 21.13 -63.59 2.53
C ILE A 79 21.19 -62.45 1.51
N HIS A 80 21.80 -62.68 0.35
CA HIS A 80 21.91 -61.65 -0.68
C HIS A 80 20.53 -61.26 -1.22
N THR A 81 19.67 -62.22 -1.55
CA THR A 81 18.29 -61.96 -2.02
C THR A 81 17.48 -61.20 -0.97
N LYS A 82 17.57 -61.57 0.31
CA LYS A 82 16.88 -60.85 1.40
C LYS A 82 17.36 -59.40 1.51
N ASN A 83 18.67 -59.16 1.47
CA ASN A 83 19.25 -57.82 1.55
C ASN A 83 18.90 -56.97 0.31
N THR A 84 18.94 -57.56 -0.88
CA THR A 84 18.56 -56.90 -2.14
C THR A 84 17.07 -56.53 -2.13
N ASN A 85 16.18 -57.43 -1.70
CA ASN A 85 14.75 -57.15 -1.59
C ASN A 85 14.48 -56.04 -0.56
N GLN A 86 15.13 -56.09 0.61
CA GLN A 86 15.00 -55.05 1.63
C GLN A 86 15.49 -53.68 1.14
N THR A 87 16.60 -53.66 0.40
CA THR A 87 17.15 -52.44 -0.22
C THR A 87 16.21 -51.91 -1.30
N LEU A 88 15.63 -52.80 -2.11
CA LEU A 88 14.65 -52.45 -3.15
C LEU A 88 13.41 -51.81 -2.51
N THR A 89 12.82 -52.43 -1.48
CA THR A 89 11.67 -51.87 -0.75
C THR A 89 11.98 -50.50 -0.14
N ARG A 90 13.16 -50.32 0.43
CA ARG A 90 13.56 -49.01 0.97
C ARG A 90 13.68 -47.96 -0.13
N SER A 91 14.23 -48.33 -1.29
CA SER A 91 14.36 -47.43 -2.43
C SER A 91 13.02 -47.03 -3.04
N THR A 92 12.04 -47.94 -3.11
CA THR A 92 10.69 -47.63 -3.61
C THR A 92 9.97 -46.71 -2.65
N ASN A 93 9.99 -46.98 -1.34
CA ASN A 93 9.36 -46.11 -0.35
C ASN A 93 9.94 -44.68 -0.37
N LEU A 94 11.27 -44.55 -0.47
CA LEU A 94 11.92 -43.23 -0.60
C LEU A 94 11.54 -42.52 -1.90
N THR A 95 11.30 -43.28 -2.98
CA THR A 95 10.85 -42.73 -4.27
C THR A 95 9.41 -42.22 -4.16
N GLU A 96 8.53 -42.97 -3.50
CA GLU A 96 7.15 -42.55 -3.22
C GLU A 96 7.09 -41.31 -2.32
N GLU A 97 7.88 -41.28 -1.23
CA GLU A 97 8.00 -40.12 -0.36
C GLU A 97 8.50 -38.88 -1.12
N ARG A 98 9.54 -39.06 -1.95
CA ARG A 98 10.05 -37.98 -2.82
C ARG A 98 8.95 -37.46 -3.75
N ASP A 99 8.20 -38.34 -4.40
CA ASP A 99 7.17 -37.95 -5.35
C ASP A 99 6.02 -37.22 -4.66
N GLN A 100 5.62 -37.69 -3.49
CA GLN A 100 4.61 -37.01 -2.66
C GLN A 100 5.07 -35.61 -2.22
N LEU A 101 6.32 -35.47 -1.81
CA LEU A 101 6.91 -34.18 -1.47
C LEU A 101 6.97 -33.27 -2.70
N LEU A 102 7.34 -33.80 -3.87
CA LEU A 102 7.41 -33.04 -5.12
C LEU A 102 6.03 -32.51 -5.52
N THR A 103 4.98 -33.34 -5.43
CA THR A 103 3.59 -32.92 -5.68
C THR A 103 3.16 -31.83 -4.71
N THR A 104 3.50 -31.97 -3.43
CA THR A 104 3.17 -30.98 -2.40
C THR A 104 3.86 -29.64 -2.65
N ILE A 105 5.16 -29.66 -2.99
CA ILE A 105 5.94 -28.47 -3.32
C ILE A 105 5.34 -27.74 -4.54
N ASN A 106 4.96 -28.48 -5.59
CA ASN A 106 4.36 -27.90 -6.77
C ASN A 106 2.99 -27.26 -6.46
N ALA A 107 2.14 -27.94 -5.70
CA ALA A 107 0.85 -27.40 -5.29
C ALA A 107 0.99 -26.11 -4.43
N LEU A 108 1.94 -26.09 -3.49
CA LEU A 108 2.24 -24.90 -2.68
C LEU A 108 2.77 -23.75 -3.54
N LYS A 109 3.62 -24.06 -4.53
CA LYS A 109 4.15 -23.07 -5.48
C LYS A 109 3.04 -22.44 -6.31
N ASP A 110 2.09 -23.24 -6.79
CA ASP A 110 0.94 -22.75 -7.56
C ASP A 110 0.01 -21.91 -6.69
N GLN A 111 -0.27 -22.33 -5.46
CA GLN A 111 -1.04 -21.53 -4.49
C GLN A 111 -0.37 -20.19 -4.21
N LEU A 112 0.95 -20.18 -4.01
CA LEU A 112 1.71 -18.95 -3.78
C LEU A 112 1.63 -18.02 -5.00
N ALA A 113 1.71 -18.57 -6.22
CA ALA A 113 1.59 -17.79 -7.44
C ALA A 113 0.20 -17.12 -7.56
N ILE A 114 -0.87 -17.87 -7.29
CA ILE A 114 -2.25 -17.35 -7.31
C ILE A 114 -2.43 -16.27 -6.25
N ASN A 115 -1.96 -16.50 -5.02
CA ASN A 115 -2.07 -15.52 -3.95
C ASN A 115 -1.32 -14.23 -4.31
N ASN A 116 -0.12 -14.33 -4.87
CA ASN A 116 0.64 -13.17 -5.32
C ASN A 116 -0.08 -12.39 -6.44
N GLN A 117 -0.74 -13.08 -7.36
CA GLN A 117 -1.58 -12.43 -8.38
C GLN A 117 -2.78 -11.71 -7.77
N ASN A 118 -3.49 -12.36 -6.84
CA ASN A 118 -4.63 -11.77 -6.14
C ASN A 118 -4.23 -10.52 -5.35
N PHE A 119 -3.13 -10.60 -4.57
CA PHE A 119 -2.62 -9.44 -3.83
C PHE A 119 -2.19 -8.31 -4.77
N THR A 120 -1.62 -8.63 -5.93
CA THR A 120 -1.25 -7.62 -6.94
C THR A 120 -2.50 -6.95 -7.53
N ALA A 121 -3.55 -7.71 -7.81
CA ALA A 121 -4.81 -7.19 -8.31
C ALA A 121 -5.48 -6.27 -7.28
N GLU A 122 -5.59 -6.72 -6.03
CA GLU A 122 -6.16 -5.94 -4.91
C GLU A 122 -5.37 -4.65 -4.67
N LYS A 123 -4.03 -4.72 -4.68
CA LYS A 123 -3.17 -3.55 -4.56
C LYS A 123 -3.45 -2.52 -5.65
N ASN A 124 -3.58 -2.95 -6.91
CA ASN A 124 -3.84 -2.06 -8.04
C ASN A 124 -5.25 -1.42 -7.93
N GLU A 125 -6.24 -2.19 -7.48
CA GLU A 125 -7.58 -1.67 -7.23
C GLU A 125 -7.57 -0.60 -6.13
N LEU A 126 -6.89 -0.84 -5.01
CA LEU A 126 -6.75 0.11 -3.92
C LEU A 126 -6.00 1.39 -4.35
N LEU A 127 -4.97 1.25 -5.20
CA LEU A 127 -4.26 2.38 -5.80
C LEU A 127 -5.21 3.26 -6.63
N SER A 128 -6.02 2.65 -7.49
CA SER A 128 -7.01 3.37 -8.30
C SER A 128 -8.04 4.10 -7.42
N LYS A 129 -8.55 3.44 -6.38
CA LYS A 129 -9.48 4.05 -5.41
C LYS A 129 -8.83 5.25 -4.69
N ASN A 130 -7.59 5.11 -4.25
CA ASN A 130 -6.86 6.20 -3.58
C ASN A 130 -6.64 7.41 -4.50
N ASP A 131 -6.29 7.18 -5.76
CA ASP A 131 -6.12 8.27 -6.71
C ASP A 131 -7.45 8.98 -7.03
N ASN A 132 -8.55 8.23 -7.11
CA ASN A 132 -9.88 8.81 -7.26
C ASN A 132 -10.28 9.67 -6.03
N LEU A 133 -10.05 9.17 -4.81
CA LEU A 133 -10.32 9.92 -3.59
C LEU A 133 -9.50 11.22 -3.51
N ARG A 134 -8.22 11.18 -3.92
CA ARG A 134 -7.38 12.39 -4.00
C ARG A 134 -7.95 13.43 -4.95
N LYS A 135 -8.44 13.01 -6.12
CA LYS A 135 -9.09 13.91 -7.09
C LYS A 135 -10.36 14.54 -6.51
N GLN A 136 -11.18 13.76 -5.80
CA GLN A 136 -12.38 14.27 -5.13
C GLN A 136 -12.03 15.31 -4.06
N ILE A 137 -11.01 15.05 -3.23
CA ILE A 137 -10.53 16.02 -2.22
C ILE A 137 -10.06 17.31 -2.88
N GLN A 138 -9.28 17.23 -3.95
CA GLN A 138 -8.82 18.41 -4.69
C GLN A 138 -9.98 19.24 -5.25
N GLN A 139 -11.00 18.57 -5.79
CA GLN A 139 -12.19 19.22 -6.32
C GLN A 139 -12.99 19.93 -5.21
N LEU A 140 -13.26 19.23 -4.09
CA LEU A 140 -13.97 19.82 -2.95
C LEU A 140 -13.21 21.01 -2.36
N ASN A 141 -11.88 20.94 -2.27
CA ASN A 141 -11.08 22.06 -1.79
C ASN A 141 -11.17 23.26 -2.73
N LYS A 142 -11.19 23.03 -4.05
CA LYS A 142 -11.37 24.10 -5.03
C LYS A 142 -12.75 24.76 -4.88
N GLU A 143 -13.80 23.97 -4.73
CA GLU A 143 -15.17 24.46 -4.50
C GLU A 143 -15.27 25.24 -3.19
N ASN A 144 -14.70 24.73 -2.10
CA ASN A 144 -14.67 25.44 -0.82
C ASN A 144 -13.93 26.79 -0.92
N ASN A 145 -12.83 26.85 -1.65
CA ASN A 145 -12.12 28.10 -1.87
C ASN A 145 -12.94 29.10 -2.69
N ASP A 146 -13.67 28.64 -3.72
CA ASP A 146 -14.59 29.49 -4.47
C ASP A 146 -15.75 29.99 -3.60
N LEU A 147 -16.34 29.11 -2.79
CA LEU A 147 -17.38 29.47 -1.83
C LEU A 147 -16.88 30.50 -0.81
N ARG A 148 -15.68 30.32 -0.25
CA ARG A 148 -15.06 31.30 0.65
C ARG A 148 -14.86 32.65 -0.02
N LYS A 149 -14.43 32.66 -1.29
CA LYS A 149 -14.30 33.88 -2.08
C LYS A 149 -15.66 34.56 -2.31
N ARG A 150 -16.71 33.79 -2.61
CA ARG A 150 -18.08 34.30 -2.77
C ARG A 150 -18.68 34.82 -1.46
N LEU A 151 -18.33 34.19 -0.34
CA LEU A 151 -18.77 34.60 0.99
C LEU A 151 -18.08 35.88 1.48
N GLY A 152 -17.08 36.40 0.75
CA GLY A 152 -16.44 37.68 1.02
C GLY A 152 -15.58 37.66 2.28
N GLU A 153 -14.26 37.72 2.14
CA GLU A 153 -13.37 37.90 3.29
C GLU A 153 -13.44 39.37 3.74
N MET A 154 -14.34 39.65 4.68
CA MET A 154 -14.45 40.92 5.40
C MET A 154 -14.86 40.68 6.85
N ASP A 155 -13.98 41.13 7.74
CA ASP A 155 -13.96 40.85 9.17
C ASP A 155 -14.13 39.35 9.48
N GLN A 156 -13.12 38.72 10.07
CA GLN A 156 -13.25 37.34 10.55
C GLN A 156 -14.41 37.18 11.56
N SER A 157 -14.96 38.30 12.04
CA SER A 157 -16.11 38.38 12.92
C SER A 157 -17.49 38.18 12.26
N CYS A 158 -17.70 38.24 10.94
CA CYS A 158 -19.05 38.15 10.36
C CYS A 158 -19.19 37.16 9.18
N LEU A 159 -20.38 36.57 9.07
CA LEU A 159 -20.83 35.69 7.99
C LEU A 159 -21.96 36.37 7.23
N TYR A 160 -21.83 36.45 5.90
CA TYR A 160 -22.84 37.05 5.04
C TYR A 160 -23.58 35.98 4.22
N TYR A 161 -24.90 36.09 4.14
CA TYR A 161 -25.73 35.33 3.19
C TYR A 161 -26.35 36.29 2.19
N PHE A 162 -26.13 36.02 0.92
CA PHE A 162 -26.66 36.80 -0.20
C PHE A 162 -27.84 36.07 -0.84
N SER A 163 -29.02 36.69 -0.81
CA SER A 163 -30.21 36.07 -1.37
C SER A 163 -30.13 35.91 -2.89
N SER A 164 -30.61 34.78 -3.41
CA SER A 164 -30.93 34.64 -4.84
C SER A 164 -32.35 35.10 -5.19
N GLU A 165 -33.23 35.22 -4.20
CA GLU A 165 -34.63 35.64 -4.34
C GLU A 165 -34.81 37.10 -3.97
N ARG A 166 -35.99 37.66 -4.29
CA ARG A 166 -36.40 39.01 -3.89
C ARG A 166 -37.56 38.90 -2.90
N LYS A 167 -37.59 39.74 -1.87
CA LYS A 167 -38.64 39.81 -0.84
C LYS A 167 -38.81 41.24 -0.33
N SER A 168 -39.93 41.50 0.34
CA SER A 168 -40.12 42.76 1.09
C SER A 168 -39.09 42.89 2.22
N TRP A 169 -38.83 44.11 2.68
CA TRP A 169 -37.84 44.33 3.76
C TRP A 169 -38.16 43.51 5.02
N THR A 170 -39.45 43.47 5.38
CA THR A 170 -39.94 42.72 6.54
C THR A 170 -39.74 41.21 6.38
N GLU A 171 -40.04 40.66 5.20
CA GLU A 171 -39.85 39.23 4.92
C GLU A 171 -38.36 38.85 4.83
N SER A 172 -37.54 39.72 4.24
CA SER A 172 -36.08 39.57 4.21
C SER A 172 -35.50 39.53 5.63
N ARG A 173 -35.90 40.46 6.51
CA ARG A 173 -35.47 40.45 7.91
C ARG A 173 -35.93 39.20 8.65
N LYS A 174 -37.18 38.79 8.43
CA LYS A 174 -37.73 37.56 9.00
C LYS A 174 -36.89 36.34 8.60
N TYR A 175 -36.55 36.21 7.32
CA TYR A 175 -35.69 35.13 6.83
C TYR A 175 -34.32 35.11 7.52
N CYS A 176 -33.67 36.27 7.64
CA CYS A 176 -32.38 36.36 8.33
C CYS A 176 -32.51 35.91 9.79
N ARG A 177 -33.56 36.33 10.49
CA ARG A 177 -33.79 35.93 11.88
C ARG A 177 -34.05 34.44 12.05
N GLU A 178 -34.82 33.84 11.14
CA GLU A 178 -35.08 32.40 11.13
C GLU A 178 -33.82 31.56 10.91
N THR A 179 -32.78 32.14 10.29
CA THR A 179 -31.47 31.51 10.08
C THR A 179 -30.42 31.89 11.15
N GLY A 180 -30.85 32.60 12.21
CA GLY A 180 -29.98 33.03 13.30
C GLY A 180 -29.01 34.15 12.91
N ALA A 181 -29.44 35.03 12.01
CA ALA A 181 -28.78 36.24 11.52
C ALA A 181 -29.74 37.44 11.65
N ASP A 182 -29.36 38.64 11.19
CA ASP A 182 -30.30 39.74 10.93
C ASP A 182 -29.91 40.41 9.59
N LEU A 183 -30.67 41.39 9.10
CA LEU A 183 -30.24 42.16 7.93
C LEU A 183 -28.90 42.87 8.20
N ILE A 184 -28.06 42.98 7.18
CA ILE A 184 -26.72 43.56 7.29
C ILE A 184 -26.72 44.98 7.89
N ILE A 185 -25.78 45.24 8.80
CA ILE A 185 -25.47 46.54 9.38
C ILE A 185 -24.14 47.01 8.81
N ILE A 186 -24.13 48.13 8.10
CA ILE A 186 -22.89 48.66 7.51
C ILE A 186 -22.21 49.57 8.53
N ASN A 187 -21.15 49.06 9.16
CA ASN A 187 -20.52 49.67 10.34
C ASN A 187 -19.51 50.77 9.99
N ASN A 188 -18.87 50.67 8.82
CA ASN A 188 -17.79 51.58 8.43
C ASN A 188 -17.65 51.71 6.90
N ARG A 189 -16.73 52.57 6.48
CA ARG A 189 -16.47 52.85 5.06
C ARG A 189 -15.88 51.65 4.35
N GLU A 190 -15.03 50.87 5.01
CA GLU A 190 -14.43 49.67 4.43
C GLU A 190 -15.51 48.66 4.05
N GLU A 191 -16.49 48.44 4.91
CA GLU A 191 -17.65 47.58 4.67
C GLU A 191 -18.51 48.11 3.53
N GLN A 192 -18.79 49.42 3.51
CA GLN A 192 -19.51 50.04 2.39
C GLN A 192 -18.78 49.81 1.05
N GLU A 193 -17.48 50.05 0.96
CA GLU A 193 -16.73 49.91 -0.29
C GLU A 193 -16.69 48.47 -0.82
N LEU A 194 -16.66 47.50 0.09
CA LEU A 194 -16.68 46.08 -0.28
C LEU A 194 -18.07 45.63 -0.69
N PHE A 195 -19.09 46.15 -0.01
CA PHE A 195 -20.48 46.01 -0.45
C PHE A 195 -20.68 46.57 -1.87
N ARG A 196 -20.13 47.76 -2.20
CA ARG A 196 -20.18 48.33 -3.57
C ARG A 196 -19.61 47.35 -4.61
N LYS A 197 -18.50 46.66 -4.29
CA LYS A 197 -17.85 45.71 -5.20
C LYS A 197 -18.65 44.43 -5.41
N TRP A 198 -19.34 43.91 -4.40
CA TRP A 198 -20.10 42.66 -4.51
C TRP A 198 -21.35 42.79 -5.37
N PHE A 199 -21.96 43.98 -5.39
CA PHE A 199 -23.29 44.16 -5.96
C PHE A 199 -23.35 44.88 -7.29
N ASP A 200 -22.25 45.47 -7.78
CA ASP A 200 -22.11 46.07 -9.12
C ASP A 200 -23.44 46.62 -9.68
N ASN A 201 -24.01 47.60 -8.96
CA ASN A 201 -25.26 48.32 -9.29
C ASN A 201 -26.59 47.59 -9.01
N LYS A 202 -26.61 46.49 -8.25
CA LYS A 202 -27.85 45.86 -7.78
C LYS A 202 -28.50 46.63 -6.63
N ARG A 203 -29.83 46.50 -6.56
CA ARG A 203 -30.66 46.99 -5.46
C ARG A 203 -30.87 45.90 -4.41
N VAL A 204 -30.46 46.16 -3.19
CA VAL A 204 -30.41 45.18 -2.11
C VAL A 204 -30.76 45.84 -0.78
N TRP A 205 -31.70 45.24 -0.05
CA TRP A 205 -32.09 45.68 1.28
C TRP A 205 -30.92 45.66 2.26
N ILE A 206 -30.81 46.71 3.07
CA ILE A 206 -29.92 46.79 4.23
C ILE A 206 -30.74 46.87 5.52
N GLY A 207 -30.12 46.57 6.65
CA GLY A 207 -30.77 46.53 7.95
C GLY A 207 -31.08 47.89 8.56
N LEU A 208 -31.55 48.86 7.77
CA LEU A 208 -31.77 50.24 8.20
C LEU A 208 -33.22 50.70 7.87
N THR A 209 -33.90 51.29 8.85
CA THR A 209 -35.30 51.76 8.74
C THR A 209 -35.55 52.96 9.66
N ASP A 210 -36.46 53.85 9.29
CA ASP A 210 -37.00 54.93 10.13
C ASP A 210 -38.52 54.77 10.39
N SER A 211 -39.06 53.57 10.19
CA SER A 211 -40.50 53.26 10.33
C SER A 211 -41.11 53.57 11.71
N ASP A 212 -40.28 53.63 12.76
CA ASP A 212 -40.72 54.03 14.10
C ASP A 212 -41.00 55.54 14.19
N GLU A 213 -40.14 56.35 13.58
CA GLU A 213 -40.18 57.81 13.64
C GLU A 213 -39.47 58.39 12.40
N GLU A 214 -40.27 58.98 11.52
CA GLU A 214 -39.85 59.69 10.30
C GLU A 214 -38.55 60.49 10.48
N GLY A 215 -37.54 60.19 9.67
CA GLY A 215 -36.24 60.87 9.68
C GLY A 215 -35.27 60.39 10.77
N LYS A 216 -35.68 59.48 11.66
CA LYS A 216 -34.80 58.85 12.67
C LYS A 216 -34.48 57.41 12.31
N TRP A 217 -33.47 57.25 11.46
CA TRP A 217 -32.99 55.96 11.00
C TRP A 217 -32.30 55.14 12.09
N LYS A 218 -32.72 53.88 12.22
CA LYS A 218 -32.16 52.89 13.14
C LYS A 218 -31.77 51.63 12.41
N TRP A 219 -30.68 51.02 12.87
CA TRP A 219 -30.26 49.69 12.47
C TRP A 219 -31.14 48.61 13.10
N VAL A 220 -31.11 47.41 12.52
CA VAL A 220 -31.87 46.27 13.02
C VAL A 220 -31.45 45.77 14.41
N ASP A 221 -30.28 46.18 14.91
CA ASP A 221 -29.85 45.96 16.30
C ASP A 221 -30.37 47.02 17.29
N GLY A 222 -31.08 48.04 16.79
CA GLY A 222 -31.66 49.13 17.56
C GLY A 222 -30.75 50.35 17.69
N SER A 223 -29.50 50.30 17.22
CA SER A 223 -28.60 51.46 17.24
C SER A 223 -29.06 52.54 16.26
N THR A 224 -28.88 53.81 16.63
CA THR A 224 -29.23 54.96 15.78
C THR A 224 -28.14 55.20 14.75
N LEU A 225 -28.53 55.53 13.52
CA LEU A 225 -27.59 55.93 12.48
C LEU A 225 -26.88 57.23 12.85
N THR A 226 -25.55 57.22 12.88
CA THR A 226 -24.73 58.40 13.13
C THR A 226 -24.28 59.08 11.85
N SER A 227 -23.88 58.30 10.85
CA SER A 227 -23.51 58.76 9.51
C SER A 227 -23.91 57.72 8.49
N GLY A 228 -24.57 58.14 7.41
CA GLY A 228 -24.98 57.24 6.32
C GLY A 228 -24.21 57.48 5.03
N PHE A 229 -24.31 56.51 4.12
CA PHE A 229 -23.76 56.60 2.76
C PHE A 229 -24.88 56.87 1.74
N TRP A 230 -25.77 57.81 2.08
CA TRP A 230 -26.92 58.20 1.26
C TRP A 230 -26.49 58.76 -0.09
N MET A 231 -27.26 58.44 -1.12
CA MET A 231 -27.17 59.07 -2.44
C MET A 231 -27.51 60.56 -2.31
N PHE A 232 -26.96 61.37 -3.20
CA PHE A 232 -27.27 62.80 -3.22
C PHE A 232 -28.78 63.04 -3.35
N GLY A 233 -29.37 63.69 -2.34
CA GLY A 233 -30.80 63.99 -2.28
C GLY A 233 -31.60 63.05 -1.38
N GLU A 234 -31.02 61.93 -0.94
CA GLU A 234 -31.69 60.94 -0.07
C GLU A 234 -31.36 61.14 1.41
N PRO A 235 -32.21 60.66 2.33
CA PRO A 235 -33.55 60.07 2.08
C PRO A 235 -34.60 61.13 1.72
N SER A 236 -35.48 60.84 0.76
CA SER A 236 -36.43 61.81 0.18
C SER A 236 -37.90 61.37 0.13
N GLY A 237 -38.19 60.10 0.39
CA GLY A 237 -39.53 59.54 0.26
C GLY A 237 -40.47 59.79 1.44
N HIS A 238 -39.93 60.37 2.51
CA HIS A 238 -40.65 60.65 3.76
C HIS A 238 -41.39 59.39 4.27
N ARG A 239 -42.59 59.57 4.85
CA ARG A 239 -43.40 58.48 5.43
C ARG A 239 -43.78 57.36 4.47
N ARG A 240 -43.53 57.50 3.17
CA ARG A 240 -43.83 56.48 2.15
C ARG A 240 -42.68 55.50 1.96
N GLU A 241 -41.46 55.88 2.29
CA GLU A 241 -40.25 55.12 2.02
C GLU A 241 -39.44 55.00 3.32
N ASN A 242 -39.72 53.94 4.09
CA ASN A 242 -39.16 53.82 5.45
C ASN A 242 -38.07 52.74 5.57
N CYS A 243 -37.61 52.18 4.45
CA CYS A 243 -36.64 51.09 4.43
C CYS A 243 -35.50 51.43 3.48
N ALA A 244 -34.26 51.28 3.93
CA ALA A 244 -33.11 51.63 3.11
C ALA A 244 -32.62 50.43 2.30
N LEU A 245 -32.20 50.72 1.07
CA LEU A 245 -31.46 49.79 0.23
C LEU A 245 -30.29 50.49 -0.44
N THR A 246 -29.37 49.70 -0.98
CA THR A 246 -28.31 50.21 -1.85
C THR A 246 -28.81 50.45 -3.29
N VAL A 247 -28.51 51.59 -3.89
CA VAL A 247 -28.68 51.89 -5.32
C VAL A 247 -27.32 52.36 -5.86
N VAL A 248 -26.72 51.64 -6.81
CA VAL A 248 -25.43 52.04 -7.43
C VAL A 248 -24.31 52.26 -6.38
N GLY A 249 -24.39 51.50 -5.27
CA GLY A 249 -23.42 51.54 -4.19
C GLY A 249 -23.57 52.71 -3.21
N GLU A 250 -24.66 53.46 -3.28
CA GLU A 250 -25.07 54.46 -2.28
C GLU A 250 -26.44 54.07 -1.71
N TRP A 251 -26.91 54.70 -0.64
CA TRP A 251 -28.17 54.33 -0.02
C TRP A 251 -29.32 55.21 -0.49
N ALA A 252 -30.49 54.62 -0.61
CA ALA A 252 -31.75 55.33 -0.82
C ALA A 252 -32.85 54.70 0.03
N ASP A 253 -33.81 55.49 0.46
CA ASP A 253 -35.03 55.00 1.07
C ASP A 253 -36.01 54.51 0.00
N HIS A 254 -36.77 53.46 0.33
CA HIS A 254 -37.78 52.90 -0.55
C HIS A 254 -38.97 52.33 0.23
N PRO A 255 -40.13 52.07 -0.42
CA PRO A 255 -41.28 51.50 0.23
C PRO A 255 -40.92 50.08 0.68
N CYS A 256 -41.11 49.80 1.97
CA CYS A 256 -40.74 48.52 2.58
C CYS A 256 -41.43 47.30 1.96
N THR A 257 -42.53 47.52 1.24
CA THR A 257 -43.33 46.49 0.55
C THR A 257 -42.75 46.07 -0.80
N GLU A 258 -41.82 46.84 -1.36
CA GLU A 258 -41.16 46.47 -2.62
C GLU A 258 -40.25 45.25 -2.44
N GLU A 259 -40.10 44.46 -3.50
CA GLU A 259 -39.30 43.24 -3.42
C GLU A 259 -37.90 43.46 -4.00
N TYR A 260 -36.88 43.30 -3.15
CA TYR A 260 -35.48 43.35 -3.56
C TYR A 260 -34.71 42.16 -2.98
N ASN A 261 -33.52 41.92 -3.52
CA ASN A 261 -32.58 41.01 -2.87
C ASN A 261 -32.22 41.57 -1.48
N TRP A 262 -31.71 40.72 -0.59
CA TRP A 262 -31.27 41.12 0.75
C TRP A 262 -30.00 40.40 1.16
N ILE A 263 -29.37 40.91 2.23
CA ILE A 263 -28.19 40.30 2.82
C ILE A 263 -28.45 40.07 4.29
N CYS A 264 -28.20 38.84 4.74
CA CYS A 264 -28.15 38.54 6.15
C CYS A 264 -26.70 38.62 6.64
N GLU A 265 -26.52 39.17 7.83
CA GLU A 265 -25.25 39.20 8.55
C GLU A 265 -25.39 38.43 9.86
N LYS A 266 -24.40 37.59 10.14
CA LYS A 266 -24.30 36.85 11.40
C LYS A 266 -22.91 37.01 11.98
N ARG A 267 -22.82 37.52 13.21
CA ARG A 267 -21.54 37.52 13.94
C ARG A 267 -21.10 36.09 14.24
N ARG A 268 -19.85 35.77 13.92
CA ARG A 268 -19.16 34.58 14.39
C ARG A 268 -18.90 34.75 15.89
N MET A 269 -19.44 33.83 16.68
CA MET A 269 -19.16 33.71 18.12
C MET A 269 -17.77 33.12 18.35
#